data_AF-A0A2C7A103-F1
#
_entry.id   AF-A0A2C7A103-F1
#
_cell.length_a   1.000
_cell.length_b   1.000
_cell.length_c   1.000
_cell.angle_alpha   90.00
_cell.angle_beta   90.00
_cell.angle_gamma   90.00
#
_symmetry.space_group_name_H-M   'P 1'
#
loop_
_entity.id
_entity.type
_entity.pdbx_description
1 polymer ?
#
loop_
_entity_poly.entity_id
_entity_poly.type
_entity_poly.pdbx_seq_one_letter_code
_entity_poly.pdbx_strand_id
1 'polypeptide(L)'
;MPLQDLAGLDLGSPPGMALLRRFDAQLRQLPSPEERREAVRRLQCIPPLSDRATGLMVIPGGSLALRQGQAVLLCEPASALWLPHPGALREALAALPGVLHVAHGREGLALVSAGETARHAQCATLVPDAAALAPFHPACGQGQGPALLRWSAWGAVMWRMRPAPPPLALAISASGESLPADGGCVPREIWDAPQGDERYQLLSSGLFAHLDELLGNEVSDSLRFALVDHWTDGDHCMASLLADQLGLLPACFATPWHAPAGLAALGSWPRAAAAMGQAARPLAMLGIARGDWGGAWRPAARQNFLRLLRTALPAGLAAELVSENAALPPQPLWQLGADRQMRCGAEDCCALLPASMSFAACIALARQLAGACGAPVQCAVPAWGLAQRFDPAGCGEGNAAWYGLAPAVAEMALEA
;
A
#
# COMPACT_ATOMS: atom_id res chain seq x y z
N MET A 1 -31.85 15.71 -26.25
CA MET A 1 -31.04 14.48 -26.27
C MET A 1 -30.54 14.22 -24.87
N PRO A 2 -31.08 13.24 -24.12
CA PRO A 2 -30.66 13.04 -22.75
C PRO A 2 -29.44 12.11 -22.73
N LEU A 3 -28.27 12.67 -22.41
CA LEU A 3 -27.16 12.13 -21.62
C LEU A 3 -26.70 10.65 -21.78
N GLN A 4 -27.08 9.92 -22.83
CA GLN A 4 -26.84 8.47 -22.92
C GLN A 4 -25.47 8.06 -23.47
N ASP A 5 -24.70 8.97 -24.09
CA ASP A 5 -23.45 8.62 -24.81
C ASP A 5 -22.22 9.45 -24.41
N LEU A 6 -22.14 9.99 -23.18
CA LEU A 6 -20.90 10.67 -22.75
C LEU A 6 -19.84 9.65 -22.32
N ALA A 7 -18.97 9.29 -23.26
CA ALA A 7 -17.60 8.87 -22.95
C ALA A 7 -16.97 9.91 -22.01
N GLY A 8 -16.23 9.46 -20.98
CA GLY A 8 -15.83 10.29 -19.83
C GLY A 8 -15.30 11.70 -20.17
N LEU A 9 -15.62 12.66 -19.31
CA LEU A 9 -15.25 14.08 -19.46
C LEU A 9 -13.84 14.32 -18.93
N ASP A 10 -12.91 14.68 -19.81
CA ASP A 10 -11.58 15.16 -19.43
C ASP A 10 -11.64 16.62 -18.94
N LEU A 11 -11.63 16.80 -17.62
CA LEU A 11 -11.70 18.11 -16.97
C LEU A 11 -10.40 18.92 -17.08
N GLY A 12 -9.30 18.31 -17.54
CA GLY A 12 -8.07 19.02 -17.88
C GLY A 12 -8.15 19.75 -19.22
N SER A 13 -9.18 19.44 -20.02
CA SER A 13 -9.36 20.00 -21.36
C SER A 13 -10.45 21.09 -21.38
N PRO A 14 -10.27 22.19 -22.14
CA PRO A 14 -11.34 23.19 -22.32
C PRO A 14 -12.66 22.60 -22.86
N PRO A 15 -12.67 21.64 -23.81
CA PRO A 15 -13.90 20.99 -24.25
C PRO A 15 -14.61 20.18 -23.16
N GLY A 16 -13.87 19.42 -22.36
CA GLY A 16 -14.46 18.63 -21.27
C GLY A 16 -15.05 19.51 -20.18
N MET A 17 -14.38 20.62 -19.83
CA MET A 17 -14.93 21.60 -18.89
C MET A 17 -16.19 22.29 -19.44
N ALA A 18 -16.22 22.62 -20.74
CA ALA A 18 -17.42 23.17 -21.37
C ALA A 18 -18.61 22.19 -21.37
N LEU A 19 -18.34 20.90 -21.56
CA LEU A 19 -19.37 19.85 -21.43
C LEU A 19 -19.86 19.71 -19.99
N LEU A 20 -18.98 19.82 -19.00
CA LEU A 20 -19.36 19.82 -17.59
C LEU A 20 -20.26 21.02 -17.24
N ARG A 21 -19.92 22.23 -17.70
CA ARG A 21 -20.77 23.43 -17.55
C ARG A 21 -22.15 23.25 -18.18
N ARG A 22 -22.21 22.61 -19.35
CA ARG A 22 -23.48 22.28 -20.02
C ARG A 22 -24.28 21.25 -19.23
N PHE A 23 -23.62 20.24 -18.67
CA PHE A 23 -24.23 19.26 -17.79
C PHE A 23 -24.83 19.94 -16.56
N ASP A 24 -24.10 20.87 -15.91
CA ASP A 24 -24.61 21.65 -14.77
C ASP A 24 -25.91 22.41 -15.10
N ALA A 25 -25.94 23.09 -16.25
CA ALA A 25 -27.13 23.80 -16.70
C ALA A 25 -28.35 22.87 -16.93
N GLN A 26 -28.11 21.63 -17.36
CA GLN A 26 -29.15 20.61 -17.55
C GLN A 26 -29.58 19.95 -16.24
N LEU A 27 -28.64 19.74 -15.32
CA LEU A 27 -28.89 19.12 -14.02
C LEU A 27 -29.95 19.90 -13.23
N ARG A 28 -29.91 21.24 -13.31
CA ARG A 28 -30.89 22.13 -12.66
C ARG A 28 -32.31 21.98 -13.21
N GLN A 29 -32.47 21.43 -14.40
CA GLN A 29 -33.77 21.20 -15.04
C GLN A 29 -34.42 19.89 -14.59
N LEU A 30 -33.66 18.99 -13.94
CA LEU A 30 -34.22 17.74 -13.43
C LEU A 30 -35.14 18.02 -12.22
N PRO A 31 -36.35 17.43 -12.19
CA PRO A 31 -37.38 17.77 -11.22
C PRO A 31 -37.11 17.23 -9.81
N SER A 32 -36.47 16.06 -9.66
CA SER A 32 -36.27 15.43 -8.36
C SER A 32 -34.79 15.44 -7.91
N PRO A 33 -34.52 15.58 -6.59
CA PRO A 33 -33.16 15.47 -6.05
C PRO A 33 -32.50 14.10 -6.31
N GLU A 34 -33.29 13.03 -6.35
CA GLU A 34 -32.79 11.67 -6.61
C GLU A 34 -32.31 11.51 -8.05
N GLU A 35 -33.07 12.02 -9.03
CA GLU A 35 -32.64 12.03 -10.45
C GLU A 35 -31.36 12.84 -10.64
N ARG A 36 -31.19 13.95 -9.92
CA ARG A 36 -29.96 14.74 -9.95
C ARG A 36 -28.76 13.95 -9.43
N ARG A 37 -28.90 13.27 -8.29
CA ARG A 37 -27.83 12.43 -7.73
C ARG A 37 -27.47 11.29 -8.67
N GLU A 38 -28.47 10.62 -9.22
CA GLU A 38 -28.26 9.51 -10.16
C GLU A 38 -27.60 9.98 -11.46
N ALA A 39 -27.96 11.15 -11.97
CA ALA A 39 -27.31 11.75 -13.14
C ALA A 39 -25.82 12.06 -12.86
N VAL A 40 -25.50 12.59 -11.67
CA VAL A 40 -24.10 12.86 -11.27
C VAL A 40 -23.30 11.57 -11.13
N ARG A 41 -23.88 10.51 -10.54
CA ARG A 41 -23.21 9.20 -10.40
C ARG A 41 -22.85 8.54 -11.73
N ARG A 42 -23.62 8.83 -12.78
CA ARG A 42 -23.33 8.33 -14.14
C ARG A 42 -22.25 9.14 -14.85
N LEU A 43 -21.91 10.32 -14.33
CA LEU A 43 -20.92 11.19 -14.92
C LEU A 43 -19.52 10.66 -14.63
N GLN A 44 -18.85 10.17 -15.67
CA GLN A 44 -17.44 9.82 -15.58
C GLN A 44 -16.61 11.07 -15.85
N CYS A 45 -15.93 11.58 -14.82
CA CYS A 45 -15.01 12.70 -14.95
C CYS A 45 -13.57 12.23 -14.74
N ILE A 46 -12.66 12.73 -15.57
CA ILE A 46 -11.22 12.51 -15.47
C ILE A 46 -10.63 13.88 -15.10
N PRO A 47 -10.20 14.08 -13.85
CA PRO A 47 -9.62 15.34 -13.42
C PRO A 47 -8.17 15.41 -13.90
N PRO A 48 -7.62 16.62 -14.13
CA PRO A 48 -6.18 16.77 -14.29
C PRO A 48 -5.49 16.39 -12.97
N LEU A 49 -4.23 15.97 -13.06
CA LEU A 49 -3.40 15.78 -11.88
C LEU A 49 -3.21 17.12 -11.18
N SER A 50 -3.24 17.12 -9.84
CA SER A 50 -2.87 18.30 -9.06
C SER A 50 -1.43 18.68 -9.36
N ASP A 51 -1.07 19.97 -9.39
CA ASP A 51 0.30 20.46 -9.59
C ASP A 51 1.05 20.71 -8.27
N ARG A 52 0.41 20.44 -7.12
CA ARG A 52 0.90 20.73 -5.76
C ARG A 52 2.24 20.10 -5.42
N ALA A 53 2.54 18.92 -5.95
CA ALA A 53 3.72 18.15 -5.55
C ALA A 53 4.53 17.65 -6.76
N THR A 54 5.85 17.83 -6.76
CA THR A 54 6.75 17.35 -7.83
C THR A 54 8.02 16.71 -7.26
N GLY A 55 8.69 15.86 -8.05
CA GLY A 55 9.86 15.13 -7.57
C GLY A 55 9.50 13.94 -6.69
N LEU A 56 10.33 13.64 -5.69
CA LEU A 56 10.11 12.52 -4.78
C LEU A 56 9.10 12.93 -3.70
N MET A 57 8.04 12.14 -3.59
CA MET A 57 6.92 12.41 -2.70
C MET A 57 6.74 11.24 -1.74
N VAL A 58 6.30 11.54 -0.53
CA VAL A 58 5.73 10.55 0.38
C VAL A 58 4.21 10.56 0.22
N ILE A 59 3.61 9.37 0.27
CA ILE A 59 2.16 9.19 0.15
C ILE A 59 1.60 8.57 1.44
N PRO A 60 0.29 8.72 1.72
CA PRO A 60 -0.35 8.12 2.88
C PRO A 60 0.00 6.63 3.06
N GLY A 61 0.43 6.27 4.26
CA GLY A 61 0.94 4.93 4.59
C GLY A 61 2.47 4.80 4.46
N GLY A 62 3.20 5.89 4.28
CA GLY A 62 4.67 5.91 4.31
C GLY A 62 5.35 5.25 3.10
N SER A 63 4.62 5.12 1.98
CA SER A 63 5.16 4.71 0.69
C SER A 63 5.76 5.91 -0.05
N LEU A 64 6.59 5.66 -1.07
CA LEU A 64 7.20 6.72 -1.89
C LEU A 64 6.73 6.65 -3.34
N ALA A 65 6.56 7.83 -3.93
CA ALA A 65 6.21 8.03 -5.34
C ALA A 65 7.16 9.05 -5.97
N LEU A 66 7.44 8.91 -7.27
CA LEU A 66 8.28 9.85 -8.01
C LEU A 66 7.46 10.50 -9.11
N ARG A 67 7.31 11.83 -9.07
CA ARG A 67 6.67 12.58 -10.15
C ARG A 67 7.70 13.20 -11.09
N GLN A 68 7.56 12.89 -12.37
CA GLN A 68 8.34 13.45 -13.48
C GLN A 68 7.39 14.05 -14.51
N GLY A 69 7.16 15.37 -14.42
CA GLY A 69 6.17 16.05 -15.23
C GLY A 69 4.75 15.55 -14.95
N GLN A 70 4.11 14.96 -15.96
CA GLN A 70 2.76 14.37 -15.86
C GLN A 70 2.77 12.88 -15.47
N ALA A 71 3.95 12.24 -15.41
CA ALA A 71 4.05 10.86 -14.99
C ALA A 71 4.24 10.78 -13.46
N VAL A 72 3.41 9.98 -12.80
CA VAL A 72 3.60 9.56 -11.41
C VAL A 72 4.06 8.11 -11.42
N LEU A 73 5.24 7.85 -10.86
CA LEU A 73 5.85 6.53 -10.79
C LEU A 73 5.71 5.96 -9.39
N LEU A 74 5.39 4.67 -9.30
CA LEU A 74 5.22 3.90 -8.07
C LEU A 74 6.04 2.62 -8.10
N CYS A 75 6.39 2.12 -6.92
CA CYS A 75 7.00 0.80 -6.79
C CYS A 75 6.07 -0.29 -7.34
N GLU A 76 6.57 -1.08 -8.28
CA GLU A 76 5.92 -2.28 -8.81
C GLU A 76 6.17 -3.44 -7.82
N PRO A 77 5.19 -3.87 -7.02
CA PRO A 77 5.47 -4.80 -5.92
C PRO A 77 5.97 -6.17 -6.40
N ALA A 78 5.54 -6.60 -7.59
CA ALA A 78 5.98 -7.85 -8.21
C ALA A 78 7.47 -7.84 -8.60
N SER A 79 8.08 -6.65 -8.74
CA SER A 79 9.50 -6.50 -9.06
C SER A 79 10.43 -6.58 -7.84
N ALA A 80 9.90 -6.92 -6.66
CA ALA A 80 10.65 -7.01 -5.42
C ALA A 80 11.85 -7.95 -5.58
N LEU A 81 13.05 -7.40 -5.42
CA LEU A 81 14.32 -8.14 -5.46
C LEU A 81 15.11 -7.89 -4.19
N TRP A 82 15.62 -8.97 -3.60
CA TRP A 82 16.49 -8.89 -2.45
C TRP A 82 17.93 -8.64 -2.90
N LEU A 83 18.53 -7.58 -2.35
CA LEU A 83 19.92 -7.21 -2.56
C LEU A 83 20.70 -7.47 -1.25
N PRO A 84 21.50 -8.55 -1.20
CA PRO A 84 22.35 -8.83 -0.04
C PRO A 84 23.53 -7.84 0.02
N HIS A 85 24.29 -7.86 1.13
CA HIS A 85 25.50 -7.05 1.33
C HIS A 85 25.27 -5.52 1.36
N PRO A 86 24.54 -5.02 2.37
CA PRO A 86 24.14 -3.61 2.43
C PRO A 86 25.33 -2.62 2.45
N GLY A 87 26.49 -3.00 2.99
CA GLY A 87 27.68 -2.14 3.03
C GLY A 87 28.21 -1.77 1.65
N ALA A 88 28.58 -2.77 0.84
CA ALA A 88 29.07 -2.57 -0.52
C ALA A 88 28.04 -1.85 -1.41
N LEU A 89 26.75 -2.15 -1.22
CA LEU A 89 25.67 -1.47 -1.93
C LEU A 89 25.59 0.01 -1.57
N ARG A 90 25.67 0.37 -0.28
CA ARG A 90 25.69 1.78 0.15
C ARG A 90 26.90 2.54 -0.39
N GLU A 91 28.07 1.92 -0.39
CA GLU A 91 29.29 2.53 -0.93
C GLU A 91 29.17 2.82 -2.43
N ALA A 92 28.67 1.87 -3.21
CA ALA A 92 28.43 2.07 -4.63
C ALA A 92 27.40 3.17 -4.89
N LEU A 93 26.29 3.18 -4.14
CA LEU A 93 25.23 4.18 -4.28
C LEU A 93 25.68 5.59 -3.89
N ALA A 94 26.56 5.73 -2.90
CA ALA A 94 27.11 7.03 -2.49
C ALA A 94 27.95 7.70 -3.59
N ALA A 95 28.52 6.91 -4.51
CA ALA A 95 29.29 7.40 -5.65
C ALA A 95 28.44 7.69 -6.89
N LEU A 96 27.15 7.32 -6.90
CA LEU A 96 26.28 7.48 -8.05
C LEU A 96 25.59 8.85 -8.05
N PRO A 97 25.66 9.62 -9.15
CA PRO A 97 24.98 10.90 -9.26
C PRO A 97 23.45 10.71 -9.33
N GLY A 98 22.71 11.67 -8.77
CA GLY A 98 21.25 11.71 -8.84
C GLY A 98 20.53 10.71 -7.94
N VAL A 99 21.26 10.00 -7.07
CA VAL A 99 20.66 9.16 -6.03
C VAL A 99 20.11 10.04 -4.91
N LEU A 100 18.86 9.78 -4.51
CA LEU A 100 18.23 10.47 -3.38
C LEU A 100 18.08 9.49 -2.22
N HIS A 101 18.42 9.94 -1.02
CA HIS A 101 18.24 9.15 0.19
C HIS A 101 17.21 9.81 1.09
N VAL A 102 16.29 9.02 1.60
CA VAL A 102 15.23 9.46 2.50
C VAL A 102 15.35 8.70 3.80
N ALA A 103 15.23 9.40 4.93
CA ALA A 103 15.22 8.75 6.23
C ALA A 103 14.10 9.30 7.11
N HIS A 104 13.62 8.44 8.02
CA HIS A 104 12.71 8.82 9.09
C HIS A 104 13.53 9.16 10.33
N GLY A 105 13.46 10.41 10.75
CA GLY A 105 14.01 10.92 12.00
C GLY A 105 12.90 11.26 12.99
N ARG A 106 13.29 11.85 14.12
CA ARG A 106 12.35 12.27 15.17
C ARG A 106 11.32 13.31 14.69
N GLU A 107 11.75 14.20 13.80
CA GLU A 107 10.94 15.32 13.30
C GLU A 107 10.10 14.97 12.05
N GLY A 108 10.26 13.77 11.49
CA GLY A 108 9.56 13.33 10.29
C GLY A 108 10.49 12.77 9.21
N LEU A 109 10.04 12.84 7.96
CA LEU A 109 10.81 12.36 6.79
C LEU A 109 11.60 13.49 6.17
N ALA A 110 12.86 13.24 5.85
CA ALA A 110 13.71 14.21 5.18
C ALA A 110 14.61 13.54 4.14
N LEU A 111 15.04 14.33 3.16
CA LEU A 111 16.19 13.98 2.33
C LEU A 111 17.46 14.07 3.19
N VAL A 112 18.30 13.04 3.11
CA VAL A 112 19.52 12.92 3.90
C VAL A 112 20.72 12.65 3.00
N SER A 113 21.92 12.86 3.54
CA SER A 113 23.15 12.47 2.85
C SER A 113 23.33 10.95 2.82
N ALA A 114 24.06 10.44 1.83
CA ALA A 114 24.31 9.00 1.69
C ALA A 114 24.86 8.34 2.97
N GLY A 115 25.78 9.04 3.67
CA GLY A 115 26.41 8.56 4.90
C GLY A 115 25.49 8.49 6.12
N GLU A 116 24.34 9.16 6.09
CA GLU A 116 23.38 9.16 7.19
C GLU A 116 22.44 7.96 7.15
N THR A 117 22.22 7.38 5.97
CA THR A 117 21.27 6.28 5.78
C THR A 117 21.49 5.07 6.70
N ALA A 118 22.75 4.76 7.05
CA ALA A 118 23.07 3.66 7.97
C ALA A 118 22.72 3.94 9.44
N ARG A 119 22.44 5.20 9.81
CA ARG A 119 22.14 5.62 11.19
C ARG A 119 20.65 5.56 11.51
N HIS A 120 19.79 5.40 10.50
CA HIS A 120 18.34 5.39 10.66
C HIS A 120 17.79 3.96 10.58
N ALA A 121 16.84 3.64 11.47
CA ALA A 121 16.13 2.37 11.46
C ALA A 121 15.22 2.23 10.21
N GLN A 122 14.78 3.36 9.66
CA GLN A 122 13.98 3.43 8.43
C GLN A 122 14.65 4.38 7.45
N CYS A 123 15.12 3.85 6.34
CA CYS A 123 15.61 4.63 5.23
C CYS A 123 15.27 3.97 3.89
N ALA A 124 15.11 4.81 2.88
CA ALA A 124 14.93 4.42 1.50
C ALA A 124 15.91 5.16 0.60
N THR A 125 16.15 4.64 -0.59
CA THR A 125 17.04 5.24 -1.57
C THR A 125 16.44 5.11 -2.95
N LEU A 126 16.23 6.23 -3.61
CA LEU A 126 15.83 6.30 -4.99
C LEU A 126 17.07 6.30 -5.87
N VAL A 127 17.19 5.31 -6.72
CA VAL A 127 18.22 5.22 -7.77
C VAL A 127 17.57 5.63 -9.08
N PRO A 128 18.17 6.56 -9.85
CA PRO A 128 17.56 7.05 -11.09
C PRO A 128 17.48 5.98 -12.18
N ASP A 129 18.39 5.01 -12.16
CA ASP A 129 18.39 3.88 -13.09
C ASP A 129 18.72 2.55 -12.39
N ALA A 130 17.77 1.62 -12.43
CA ALA A 130 17.89 0.28 -11.86
C ALA A 130 19.07 -0.51 -12.45
N ALA A 131 19.46 -0.23 -13.70
CA ALA A 131 20.60 -0.90 -14.35
C ALA A 131 21.92 -0.68 -13.59
N ALA A 132 22.05 0.43 -12.84
CA ALA A 132 23.22 0.70 -12.00
C ALA A 132 23.42 -0.35 -10.89
N LEU A 133 22.38 -1.14 -10.58
CA LEU A 133 22.41 -2.20 -9.56
C LEU A 133 22.80 -3.58 -10.13
N ALA A 134 23.06 -3.70 -11.43
CA ALA A 134 23.45 -4.95 -12.08
C ALA A 134 24.63 -5.69 -11.41
N PRO A 135 25.66 -5.01 -10.88
CA PRO A 135 26.75 -5.68 -10.16
C PRO A 135 26.31 -6.44 -8.89
N PHE A 136 25.18 -6.06 -8.30
CA PHE A 136 24.64 -6.66 -7.07
C PHE A 136 23.61 -7.75 -7.35
N HIS A 137 22.89 -7.65 -8.48
CA HIS A 137 21.94 -8.67 -8.90
C HIS A 137 21.72 -8.62 -10.42
N PRO A 138 21.94 -9.73 -11.17
CA PRO A 138 21.83 -9.73 -12.63
C PRO A 138 20.48 -9.27 -13.18
N ALA A 139 19.37 -9.58 -12.50
CA ALA A 139 18.04 -9.15 -12.91
C ALA A 139 17.84 -7.61 -12.90
N CYS A 140 18.70 -6.86 -12.23
CA CYS A 140 18.68 -5.39 -12.28
C CYS A 140 19.17 -4.85 -13.64
N GLY A 141 20.09 -5.54 -14.32
CA GLY A 141 20.65 -5.09 -15.61
C GLY A 141 19.66 -5.11 -16.78
N GLN A 142 18.51 -5.76 -16.62
CA GLN A 142 17.41 -5.73 -17.60
C GLN A 142 16.36 -4.66 -17.29
N GLY A 143 16.47 -3.96 -16.16
CA GLY A 143 15.53 -2.92 -15.76
C GLY A 143 15.96 -1.56 -16.29
N GLN A 144 15.08 -0.89 -17.02
CA GLN A 144 15.24 0.53 -17.33
C GLN A 144 14.44 1.39 -16.34
N GLY A 145 15.00 2.54 -15.97
CA GLY A 145 14.31 3.56 -15.20
C GLY A 145 14.49 3.45 -13.69
N PRO A 146 13.80 4.30 -12.91
CA PRO A 146 14.08 4.46 -11.50
C PRO A 146 13.73 3.23 -10.67
N ALA A 147 14.48 3.03 -9.59
CA ALA A 147 14.23 1.99 -8.61
C ALA A 147 14.28 2.56 -7.20
N LEU A 148 13.43 2.03 -6.33
CA LEU A 148 13.45 2.35 -4.91
C LEU A 148 14.03 1.18 -4.13
N LEU A 149 14.99 1.48 -3.27
CA LEU A 149 15.56 0.54 -2.32
C LEU A 149 15.05 0.90 -0.93
N ARG A 150 14.47 -0.07 -0.23
CA ARG A 150 14.21 0.02 1.20
C ARG A 150 15.24 -0.78 1.95
N TRP A 151 15.87 -0.14 2.92
CA TRP A 151 16.93 -0.74 3.71
C TRP A 151 16.38 -1.50 4.91
N SER A 152 17.11 -2.54 5.30
CA SER A 152 16.88 -3.33 6.50
C SER A 152 18.22 -3.75 7.09
N ALA A 153 18.19 -4.37 8.29
CA ALA A 153 19.39 -4.90 8.92
C ALA A 153 20.10 -5.99 8.08
N TRP A 154 19.36 -6.69 7.21
CA TRP A 154 19.88 -7.84 6.47
C TRP A 154 20.37 -7.47 5.06
N GLY A 155 20.04 -6.27 4.55
CA GLY A 155 20.20 -5.92 3.14
C GLY A 155 19.18 -4.88 2.69
N ALA A 156 18.95 -4.81 1.38
CA ALA A 156 17.92 -3.94 0.80
C ALA A 156 16.92 -4.75 -0.03
N VAL A 157 15.68 -4.30 -0.04
CA VAL A 157 14.70 -4.75 -1.04
C VAL A 157 14.57 -3.64 -2.07
N MET A 158 14.73 -4.01 -3.32
CA MET A 158 14.58 -3.12 -4.46
C MET A 158 13.24 -3.37 -5.15
N TRP A 159 12.54 -2.29 -5.51
CA TRP A 159 11.44 -2.31 -6.47
C TRP A 159 11.75 -1.39 -7.64
N ARG A 160 11.40 -1.82 -8.84
CA ARG A 160 11.33 -0.93 -9.99
C ARG A 160 10.16 0.02 -9.82
N MET A 161 10.29 1.24 -10.33
CA MET A 161 9.21 2.20 -10.35
C MET A 161 8.57 2.26 -11.75
N ARG A 162 7.24 2.17 -11.82
CA ARG A 162 6.45 2.15 -13.05
C ARG A 162 5.39 3.24 -13.03
N PRO A 163 4.94 3.74 -14.19
CA PRO A 163 3.80 4.65 -14.26
C PRO A 163 2.58 4.10 -13.53
N ALA A 164 2.03 4.90 -12.62
CA ALA A 164 0.80 4.57 -11.92
C ALA A 164 -0.40 4.65 -12.89
N PRO A 165 -1.40 3.77 -12.74
CA PRO A 165 -2.68 3.93 -13.41
C PRO A 165 -3.31 5.30 -13.09
N PRO A 166 -4.08 5.91 -14.01
CA PRO A 166 -4.57 7.28 -13.85
C PRO A 166 -5.29 7.59 -12.53
N PRO A 167 -6.20 6.73 -12.01
CA PRO A 167 -6.85 6.99 -10.73
C PRO A 167 -5.87 7.05 -9.56
N LEU A 168 -4.82 6.21 -9.58
CA LEU A 168 -3.82 6.18 -8.54
C LEU A 168 -2.82 7.35 -8.67
N ALA A 169 -2.47 7.72 -9.90
CA ALA A 169 -1.68 8.92 -10.17
C ALA A 169 -2.38 10.18 -9.63
N LEU A 170 -3.70 10.29 -9.84
CA LEU A 170 -4.51 11.37 -9.27
C LEU A 170 -4.45 11.36 -7.75
N ALA A 171 -4.72 10.21 -7.12
CA ALA A 171 -4.71 10.03 -5.67
C ALA A 171 -3.41 10.56 -5.04
N ILE A 172 -2.30 10.19 -5.67
CA ILE A 172 -0.95 10.57 -5.24
C ILE A 172 -0.69 12.05 -5.49
N SER A 173 -1.12 12.58 -6.63
CA SER A 173 -0.97 14.01 -6.90
C SER A 173 -1.74 14.89 -5.91
N ALA A 174 -2.90 14.41 -5.43
CA ALA A 174 -3.78 15.16 -4.54
C ALA A 174 -3.44 15.01 -3.05
N SER A 175 -2.84 13.88 -2.64
CA SER A 175 -2.56 13.58 -1.22
C SER A 175 -1.08 13.36 -0.89
N GLY A 176 -0.21 13.25 -1.89
CA GLY A 176 1.22 13.10 -1.70
C GLY A 176 1.90 14.42 -1.38
N GLU A 177 2.86 14.38 -0.44
CA GLU A 177 3.67 15.53 -0.07
C GLU A 177 5.08 15.42 -0.66
N SER A 178 5.59 16.50 -1.24
CA SER A 178 6.95 16.53 -1.77
C SER A 178 7.98 16.57 -0.63
N LEU A 179 9.05 15.80 -0.77
CA LEU A 179 10.18 15.91 0.16
C LEU A 179 10.97 17.19 -0.15
N PRO A 180 11.13 18.11 0.83
CA PRO A 180 11.82 19.37 0.60
C PRO A 180 13.30 19.17 0.24
N ALA A 181 13.75 19.80 -0.84
CA ALA A 181 15.14 19.73 -1.30
C ALA A 181 16.11 20.54 -0.42
N ASP A 182 15.58 21.46 0.39
CA ASP A 182 16.33 22.35 1.28
C ASP A 182 16.65 21.72 2.65
N GLY A 183 16.33 20.44 2.84
CA GLY A 183 16.56 19.73 4.09
C GLY A 183 15.46 19.88 5.13
N GLY A 184 14.34 20.53 4.77
CA GLY A 184 13.11 20.50 5.57
C GLY A 184 12.57 19.07 5.75
N CYS A 185 11.81 18.87 6.82
CA CYS A 185 11.15 17.59 7.10
C CYS A 185 9.65 17.65 6.79
N VAL A 186 9.14 16.57 6.23
CA VAL A 186 7.72 16.29 6.08
C VAL A 186 7.22 15.72 7.41
N PRO A 187 6.35 16.43 8.16
CA PRO A 187 5.84 15.98 9.44
C PRO A 187 5.06 14.66 9.31
N ARG A 188 4.98 13.87 10.38
CA ARG A 188 4.37 12.53 10.32
C ARG A 188 2.87 12.57 10.04
N GLU A 189 2.18 13.62 10.48
CA GLU A 189 0.71 13.72 10.46
C GLU A 189 0.12 13.70 9.04
N ILE A 190 0.95 13.96 8.03
CA ILE A 190 0.52 14.02 6.62
C ILE A 190 0.81 12.75 5.83
N TRP A 191 1.52 11.77 6.40
CA TRP A 191 1.83 10.50 5.72
C TRP A 191 1.70 9.25 6.57
N ASP A 192 1.79 9.36 7.90
CA ASP A 192 1.67 8.24 8.83
C ASP A 192 0.20 7.82 8.95
N ALA A 193 -0.22 6.99 7.99
CA ALA A 193 -1.55 6.42 7.90
C ALA A 193 -1.47 4.89 7.71
N PRO A 194 -1.07 4.15 8.77
CA PRO A 194 -0.98 2.70 8.71
C PRO A 194 -2.34 2.01 8.48
N GLN A 195 -3.46 2.65 8.86
CA GLN A 195 -4.80 2.06 8.73
C GLN A 195 -5.56 2.54 7.49
N GLY A 196 -6.56 1.76 7.06
CA GLY A 196 -7.40 2.10 5.91
C GLY A 196 -8.16 3.41 6.10
N ASP A 197 -8.77 3.60 7.27
CA ASP A 197 -9.56 4.80 7.59
C ASP A 197 -8.70 6.07 7.60
N GLU A 198 -7.48 5.99 8.13
CA GLU A 198 -6.52 7.11 8.13
C GLU A 198 -6.09 7.47 6.71
N ARG A 199 -5.79 6.45 5.87
CA ARG A 199 -5.48 6.67 4.45
C ARG A 199 -6.64 7.30 3.71
N TYR A 200 -7.86 6.79 3.96
CA TYR A 200 -9.08 7.32 3.41
C TYR A 200 -9.27 8.79 3.79
N GLN A 201 -9.08 9.16 5.07
CA GLN A 201 -9.22 10.54 5.52
C GLN A 201 -8.25 11.50 4.82
N LEU A 202 -6.96 11.11 4.71
CA LEU A 202 -5.96 11.93 4.01
C LEU A 202 -6.27 12.04 2.51
N LEU A 203 -6.66 10.94 1.87
CA LEU A 203 -7.04 10.93 0.45
C LEU A 203 -8.30 11.73 0.18
N SER A 204 -9.34 11.52 0.97
CA SER A 204 -10.62 12.22 0.89
C SER A 204 -10.40 13.73 1.03
N SER A 205 -9.59 14.15 2.01
CA SER A 205 -9.24 15.56 2.22
C SER A 205 -8.45 16.16 1.04
N GLY A 206 -7.45 15.43 0.53
CA GLY A 206 -6.65 15.89 -0.62
C GLY A 206 -7.47 15.98 -1.91
N LEU A 207 -8.29 14.95 -2.19
CA LEU A 207 -9.19 14.93 -3.36
C LEU A 207 -10.26 15.99 -3.26
N PHE A 208 -10.85 16.20 -2.07
CA PHE A 208 -11.80 17.28 -1.81
C PHE A 208 -11.16 18.62 -2.18
N ALA A 209 -9.98 18.92 -1.62
CA ALA A 209 -9.31 20.20 -1.86
C ALA A 209 -8.92 20.41 -3.32
N HIS A 210 -8.54 19.35 -4.03
CA HIS A 210 -8.20 19.41 -5.46
C HIS A 210 -9.44 19.65 -6.33
N LEU A 211 -10.53 18.91 -6.08
CA LEU A 211 -11.79 19.08 -6.78
C LEU A 211 -12.42 20.44 -6.51
N ASP A 212 -12.34 20.91 -5.27
CA ASP A 212 -12.88 22.20 -4.86
C ASP A 212 -12.20 23.35 -5.61
N GLU A 213 -10.87 23.31 -5.68
CA GLU A 213 -10.06 24.28 -6.41
C GLU A 213 -10.35 24.24 -7.92
N LEU A 214 -10.45 23.03 -8.49
CA LEU A 214 -10.71 22.82 -9.92
C LEU A 214 -12.12 23.29 -10.33
N LEU A 215 -13.13 23.02 -9.50
CA LEU A 215 -14.55 23.18 -9.86
C LEU A 215 -15.17 24.47 -9.33
N GLY A 216 -14.55 25.12 -8.34
CA GLY A 216 -15.15 26.22 -7.56
C GLY A 216 -15.68 27.38 -8.39
N ASN A 217 -15.01 27.73 -9.49
CA ASN A 217 -15.43 28.81 -10.40
C ASN A 217 -16.06 28.31 -11.71
N GLU A 218 -16.19 27.00 -11.85
CA GLU A 218 -16.51 26.35 -13.13
C GLU A 218 -17.97 25.91 -13.21
N VAL A 219 -18.54 25.45 -12.10
CA VAL A 219 -19.89 24.87 -12.04
C VAL A 219 -20.66 25.38 -10.83
N SER A 220 -21.96 25.07 -10.75
CA SER A 220 -22.75 25.35 -9.55
C SER A 220 -22.21 24.64 -8.31
N ASP A 221 -22.43 25.26 -7.14
CA ASP A 221 -22.21 24.62 -5.83
C ASP A 221 -22.94 23.27 -5.73
N SER A 222 -24.15 23.15 -6.30
CA SER A 222 -24.90 21.91 -6.28
C SER A 222 -24.21 20.77 -7.03
N LEU A 223 -23.66 21.03 -8.22
CA LEU A 223 -22.90 20.02 -8.96
C LEU A 223 -21.54 19.77 -8.31
N ARG A 224 -20.85 20.83 -7.86
CA ARG A 224 -19.56 20.74 -7.17
C ARG A 224 -19.65 19.82 -5.95
N PHE A 225 -20.58 20.09 -5.03
CA PHE A 225 -20.75 19.26 -3.84
C PHE A 225 -21.18 17.83 -4.19
N ALA A 226 -22.07 17.63 -5.16
CA ALA A 226 -22.48 16.28 -5.56
C ALA A 226 -21.32 15.46 -6.17
N LEU A 227 -20.42 16.09 -6.93
CA LEU A 227 -19.23 15.43 -7.49
C LEU A 227 -18.21 15.11 -6.41
N VAL A 228 -17.97 16.06 -5.51
CA VAL A 228 -17.09 15.87 -4.35
C VAL A 228 -17.61 14.70 -3.50
N ASP A 229 -18.87 14.74 -3.06
CA ASP A 229 -19.48 13.66 -2.27
C ASP A 229 -19.34 12.30 -2.97
N HIS A 230 -19.59 12.24 -4.29
CA HIS A 230 -19.44 10.99 -5.05
C HIS A 230 -18.02 10.40 -4.99
N TRP A 231 -17.00 11.25 -4.87
CA TRP A 231 -15.60 10.83 -4.90
C TRP A 231 -15.01 10.64 -3.52
N THR A 232 -15.51 11.37 -2.52
CA THR A 232 -14.89 11.49 -1.20
C THR A 232 -15.76 10.99 -0.06
N ASP A 233 -17.02 10.63 -0.29
CA ASP A 233 -17.96 10.21 0.76
C ASP A 233 -18.65 8.86 0.47
N GLY A 234 -18.69 8.00 1.50
CA GLY A 234 -19.29 6.66 1.49
C GLY A 234 -18.34 5.50 1.18
N ASP A 235 -18.76 4.28 1.55
CA ASP A 235 -17.92 3.07 1.54
C ASP A 235 -17.40 2.66 0.15
N HIS A 236 -18.08 3.09 -0.91
CA HIS A 236 -17.75 2.75 -2.30
C HIS A 236 -17.34 3.97 -3.14
N CYS A 237 -16.96 5.07 -2.49
CA CYS A 237 -16.44 6.23 -3.19
C CYS A 237 -15.00 5.98 -3.71
N MET A 238 -14.55 6.84 -4.63
CA MET A 238 -13.22 6.76 -5.22
C MET A 238 -12.10 6.81 -4.16
N ALA A 239 -12.22 7.67 -3.14
CA ALA A 239 -11.22 7.79 -2.08
C ALA A 239 -11.08 6.50 -1.27
N SER A 240 -12.20 5.83 -0.94
CA SER A 240 -12.22 4.54 -0.25
C SER A 240 -11.47 3.48 -1.08
N LEU A 241 -11.81 3.38 -2.37
CA LEU A 241 -11.19 2.44 -3.29
C LEU A 241 -9.68 2.67 -3.45
N LEU A 242 -9.24 3.93 -3.51
CA LEU A 242 -7.83 4.30 -3.64
C LEU A 242 -7.04 4.07 -2.36
N ALA A 243 -7.66 4.23 -1.18
CA ALA A 243 -7.02 3.98 0.11
C ALA A 243 -6.57 2.53 0.27
N ASP A 244 -7.35 1.59 -0.27
CA ASP A 244 -6.98 0.17 -0.28
C ASP A 244 -5.83 -0.11 -1.24
N GLN A 245 -5.83 0.52 -2.42
CA GLN A 245 -4.71 0.36 -3.37
C GLN A 245 -3.40 0.91 -2.81
N LEU A 246 -3.45 2.04 -2.09
CA LEU A 246 -2.28 2.57 -1.40
C LEU A 246 -1.77 1.60 -0.31
N GLY A 247 -2.66 0.90 0.39
CA GLY A 247 -2.28 -0.11 1.39
C GLY A 247 -1.50 -1.30 0.83
N LEU A 248 -1.62 -1.56 -0.49
CA LEU A 248 -0.86 -2.62 -1.17
C LEU A 248 0.53 -2.18 -1.62
N LEU A 249 0.85 -0.89 -1.54
CA LEU A 249 2.17 -0.38 -1.90
C LEU A 249 3.20 -0.68 -0.80
N PRO A 250 4.48 -0.92 -1.17
CA PRO A 250 5.54 -1.15 -0.19
C PRO A 250 5.78 0.06 0.73
N ALA A 251 5.42 -0.06 2.00
CA ALA A 251 5.67 0.99 2.98
C ALA A 251 7.17 1.07 3.31
N CYS A 252 7.77 2.23 3.03
CA CYS A 252 9.16 2.51 3.38
C CYS A 252 9.28 3.00 4.81
N PHE A 253 8.24 3.69 5.31
CA PHE A 253 8.23 4.37 6.59
C PHE A 253 6.97 4.06 7.38
N ALA A 254 7.08 4.10 8.71
CA ALA A 254 5.96 3.97 9.65
C ALA A 254 6.34 4.61 10.99
N THR A 255 5.39 4.91 11.86
CA THR A 255 5.70 5.29 13.24
C THR A 255 5.76 4.05 14.15
N PRO A 256 6.73 3.97 15.10
CA PRO A 256 7.73 4.99 15.42
C PRO A 256 9.02 4.91 14.59
N TRP A 257 9.68 6.06 14.41
CA TRP A 257 10.89 6.24 13.58
C TRP A 257 12.09 5.35 13.94
N HIS A 258 12.19 4.92 15.20
CA HIS A 258 13.32 4.12 15.69
C HIS A 258 13.13 2.61 15.51
N ALA A 259 11.97 2.17 15.04
CA ALA A 259 11.70 0.77 14.71
C ALA A 259 11.71 0.60 13.17
N PRO A 260 12.14 -0.55 12.62
CA PRO A 260 11.97 -0.80 11.18
C PRO A 260 10.49 -0.72 10.79
N ALA A 261 10.16 -0.05 9.67
CA ALA A 261 8.78 0.28 9.33
C ALA A 261 7.84 -0.94 9.29
N GLY A 262 8.32 -2.05 8.75
CA GLY A 262 7.54 -3.28 8.65
C GLY A 262 7.33 -4.00 9.99
N LEU A 263 8.20 -3.77 10.98
CA LEU A 263 8.02 -4.28 12.34
C LEU A 263 7.13 -3.33 13.17
N ALA A 264 7.25 -2.02 12.95
CA ALA A 264 6.40 -1.02 13.58
C ALA A 264 4.91 -1.25 13.25
N ALA A 265 4.61 -1.62 11.99
CA ALA A 265 3.25 -1.98 11.56
C ALA A 265 2.69 -3.25 12.24
N LEU A 266 3.52 -4.05 12.92
CA LEU A 266 3.15 -5.26 13.63
C LEU A 266 2.95 -5.04 15.14
N GLY A 267 2.59 -3.83 15.57
CA GLY A 267 2.41 -3.49 16.98
C GLY A 267 1.40 -4.37 17.74
N SER A 268 0.39 -4.91 17.04
CA SER A 268 -0.59 -5.87 17.61
C SER A 268 -0.07 -7.32 17.67
N TRP A 269 1.13 -7.58 17.15
CA TRP A 269 1.76 -8.90 17.05
C TRP A 269 3.16 -8.89 17.68
N PRO A 270 3.31 -8.54 18.97
CA PRO A 270 4.61 -8.28 19.57
C PRO A 270 5.56 -9.48 19.55
N ARG A 271 5.06 -10.71 19.72
CA ARG A 271 5.93 -11.91 19.68
C ARG A 271 6.32 -12.26 18.26
N ALA A 272 5.40 -12.17 17.30
CA ALA A 272 5.73 -12.34 15.89
C ALA A 272 6.77 -11.30 15.43
N ALA A 273 6.54 -10.02 15.75
CA ALA A 273 7.46 -8.93 15.43
C ALA A 273 8.85 -9.14 16.04
N ALA A 274 8.93 -9.59 17.31
CA ALA A 274 10.20 -9.92 17.95
C ALA A 274 10.91 -11.08 17.26
N ALA A 275 10.19 -12.16 16.93
CA ALA A 275 10.75 -13.31 16.23
C ALA A 275 11.26 -12.93 14.82
N MET A 276 10.51 -12.11 14.08
CA MET A 276 10.92 -11.61 12.76
C MET A 276 12.10 -10.65 12.84
N GLY A 277 12.18 -9.81 13.87
CA GLY A 277 13.30 -8.90 14.09
C GLY A 277 14.60 -9.59 14.48
N GLN A 278 14.51 -10.73 15.17
CA GLN A 278 15.67 -11.54 15.58
C GLN A 278 16.09 -12.59 14.53
N ALA A 279 15.26 -12.80 13.50
CA ALA A 279 15.54 -13.80 12.48
C ALA A 279 16.83 -13.46 11.71
N ALA A 280 17.64 -14.48 11.42
CA ALA A 280 18.84 -14.33 10.60
C ALA A 280 18.53 -14.09 9.10
N ARG A 281 17.26 -14.20 8.71
CA ARG A 281 16.78 -14.05 7.34
C ARG A 281 15.41 -13.36 7.31
N PRO A 282 15.03 -12.74 6.20
CA PRO A 282 13.68 -12.21 6.01
C PRO A 282 12.60 -13.29 6.19
N LEU A 283 11.58 -12.98 6.98
CA LEU A 283 10.40 -13.81 7.20
C LEU A 283 9.14 -13.11 6.70
N ALA A 284 8.14 -13.91 6.36
CA ALA A 284 6.76 -13.52 6.10
C ALA A 284 5.87 -14.06 7.24
N MET A 285 4.78 -13.35 7.54
CA MET A 285 3.80 -13.71 8.56
C MET A 285 2.43 -13.87 7.91
N LEU A 286 1.71 -14.92 8.29
CA LEU A 286 0.29 -15.10 8.05
C LEU A 286 -0.40 -15.38 9.38
N GLY A 287 -1.30 -14.50 9.83
CA GLY A 287 -1.87 -14.57 11.17
C GLY A 287 -3.37 -14.34 11.23
N ILE A 288 -3.98 -14.84 12.29
CA ILE A 288 -5.36 -14.54 12.69
C ILE A 288 -5.37 -14.07 14.14
N ALA A 289 -6.11 -12.99 14.42
CA ALA A 289 -6.30 -12.49 15.77
C ALA A 289 -7.78 -12.52 16.14
N ARG A 290 -8.08 -12.84 17.40
CA ARG A 290 -9.44 -12.77 17.96
C ARG A 290 -10.02 -11.37 17.83
N GLY A 291 -9.20 -10.34 18.04
CA GLY A 291 -9.61 -8.94 17.90
C GLY A 291 -10.22 -8.64 16.54
N ASP A 292 -9.61 -9.15 15.46
CA ASP A 292 -10.08 -8.96 14.09
C ASP A 292 -11.38 -9.71 13.78
N TRP A 293 -11.69 -10.76 14.54
CA TRP A 293 -12.87 -11.59 14.32
C TRP A 293 -14.05 -11.17 15.18
N GLY A 294 -13.82 -10.35 16.22
CA GLY A 294 -14.85 -9.87 17.14
C GLY A 294 -15.77 -10.99 17.64
N GLY A 295 -17.08 -10.80 17.49
CA GLY A 295 -18.11 -11.76 17.89
C GLY A 295 -18.16 -13.04 17.04
N ALA A 296 -17.51 -13.07 15.87
CA ALA A 296 -17.44 -14.25 15.01
C ALA A 296 -16.36 -15.25 15.44
N TRP A 297 -15.46 -14.86 16.35
CA TRP A 297 -14.38 -15.72 16.82
C TRP A 297 -14.89 -17.01 17.46
N ARG A 298 -14.34 -18.15 17.02
CA ARG A 298 -14.60 -19.48 17.61
C ARG A 298 -13.30 -20.28 17.70
N PRO A 299 -13.10 -21.12 18.74
CA PRO A 299 -11.93 -22.01 18.80
C PRO A 299 -11.80 -22.93 17.58
N ALA A 300 -12.92 -23.31 16.95
CA ALA A 300 -12.95 -24.11 15.72
C ALA A 300 -12.40 -23.35 14.49
N ALA A 301 -12.55 -22.02 14.46
CA ALA A 301 -12.03 -21.19 13.38
C ALA A 301 -10.49 -21.20 13.34
N ARG A 302 -9.84 -21.12 14.51
CA ARG A 302 -8.40 -21.33 14.64
C ARG A 302 -7.95 -22.69 14.09
N GLN A 303 -8.68 -23.77 14.39
CA GLN A 303 -8.37 -25.10 13.83
C GLN A 303 -8.52 -25.13 12.32
N ASN A 304 -9.55 -24.46 11.78
CA ASN A 304 -9.76 -24.35 10.35
C ASN A 304 -8.58 -23.62 9.67
N PHE A 305 -8.13 -22.50 10.23
CA PHE A 305 -6.98 -21.75 9.75
C PHE A 305 -5.69 -22.59 9.74
N LEU A 306 -5.37 -23.27 10.83
CA LEU A 306 -4.19 -24.13 10.91
C LEU A 306 -4.25 -25.27 9.88
N ARG A 307 -5.42 -25.87 9.69
CA ARG A 307 -5.64 -26.90 8.67
C ARG A 307 -5.41 -26.33 7.26
N LEU A 308 -6.00 -25.18 6.95
CA LEU A 308 -5.87 -24.51 5.65
C LEU A 308 -4.42 -24.12 5.37
N LEU A 309 -3.71 -23.56 6.35
CA LEU A 309 -2.27 -23.26 6.24
C LEU A 309 -1.46 -24.50 5.86
N ARG A 310 -1.67 -25.62 6.57
CA ARG A 310 -0.94 -26.87 6.30
C ARG A 310 -1.23 -27.44 4.92
N THR A 311 -2.44 -27.22 4.38
CA THR A 311 -2.80 -27.64 3.02
C THR A 311 -2.24 -26.71 1.96
N ALA A 312 -2.17 -25.40 2.24
CA ALA A 312 -1.77 -24.40 1.27
C ALA A 312 -0.25 -24.23 1.16
N LEU A 313 0.50 -24.53 2.23
CA LEU A 313 1.96 -24.39 2.23
C LEU A 313 2.67 -25.59 1.59
N PRO A 314 3.74 -25.37 0.82
CA PRO A 314 4.55 -26.46 0.27
C PRO A 314 5.08 -27.40 1.35
N ALA A 315 5.09 -28.70 1.04
CA ALA A 315 5.69 -29.71 1.92
C ALA A 315 7.18 -29.40 2.15
N GLY A 316 7.61 -29.45 3.41
CA GLY A 316 9.00 -29.16 3.79
C GLY A 316 9.35 -27.68 3.92
N LEU A 317 8.41 -26.76 3.69
CA LEU A 317 8.60 -25.35 4.04
C LEU A 317 8.82 -25.24 5.57
N ALA A 318 9.91 -24.60 5.97
CA ALA A 318 10.27 -24.37 7.37
C ALA A 318 9.37 -23.30 8.01
N ALA A 319 8.09 -23.60 8.14
CA ALA A 319 7.09 -22.76 8.77
C ALA A 319 7.08 -22.97 10.29
N GLU A 320 7.13 -21.88 11.04
CA GLU A 320 7.05 -21.87 12.49
C GLU A 320 5.73 -21.24 12.94
N LEU A 321 5.04 -21.92 13.85
CA LEU A 321 3.82 -21.45 14.45
C LEU A 321 4.15 -20.67 15.72
N VAL A 322 3.69 -19.42 15.78
CA VAL A 322 3.89 -18.50 16.90
C VAL A 322 2.53 -18.13 17.48
N SER A 323 2.41 -18.20 18.80
CA SER A 323 1.26 -17.68 19.55
C SER A 323 1.62 -16.35 20.17
N GLU A 324 0.66 -15.44 20.33
CA GLU A 324 0.88 -14.27 21.19
C GLU A 324 0.73 -14.60 22.69
N ASN A 325 0.30 -15.81 23.06
CA ASN A 325 0.34 -16.30 24.44
C ASN A 325 1.77 -16.70 24.84
N ALA A 326 2.43 -15.87 25.66
CA ALA A 326 3.82 -16.03 26.09
C ALA A 326 4.16 -17.38 26.74
N ALA A 327 3.18 -18.09 27.29
CA ALA A 327 3.39 -19.43 27.87
C ALA A 327 3.68 -20.51 26.81
N LEU A 328 3.38 -20.24 25.53
CA LEU A 328 3.55 -21.18 24.44
C LEU A 328 4.79 -20.82 23.61
N PRO A 329 5.82 -21.69 23.54
CA PRO A 329 6.99 -21.43 22.70
C PRO A 329 6.65 -21.57 21.20
N PRO A 330 7.39 -20.91 20.30
CA PRO A 330 7.32 -21.18 18.86
C PRO A 330 7.58 -22.66 18.55
N GLN A 331 6.83 -23.24 17.62
CA GLN A 331 7.01 -24.64 17.22
C GLN A 331 6.87 -24.82 15.72
N PRO A 332 7.57 -25.80 15.11
CA PRO A 332 7.39 -26.09 13.69
C PRO A 332 5.93 -26.50 13.38
N LEU A 333 5.33 -25.89 12.34
CA LEU A 333 3.93 -26.07 11.97
C LEU A 333 3.56 -27.53 11.67
N TRP A 334 4.52 -28.34 11.23
CA TRP A 334 4.32 -29.75 10.91
C TRP A 334 4.23 -30.67 12.15
N GLN A 335 4.57 -30.18 13.35
CA GLN A 335 4.56 -30.99 14.58
C GLN A 335 3.15 -31.06 15.19
N LEU A 336 2.71 -32.27 15.55
CA LEU A 336 1.42 -32.51 16.22
C LEU A 336 1.31 -31.82 17.59
N GLY A 337 2.45 -31.62 18.28
CA GLY A 337 2.53 -30.90 19.55
C GLY A 337 2.10 -29.43 19.42
N ALA A 338 2.44 -28.79 18.30
CA ALA A 338 2.12 -27.39 18.02
C ALA A 338 0.60 -27.20 17.93
N ASP A 339 -0.06 -28.09 17.19
CA ASP A 339 -1.53 -28.10 17.07
C ASP A 339 -2.19 -28.22 18.45
N ARG A 340 -1.74 -29.19 19.27
CA ARG A 340 -2.30 -29.44 20.60
C ARG A 340 -2.17 -28.23 21.52
N GLN A 341 -0.99 -27.62 21.56
CA GLN A 341 -0.75 -26.43 22.39
C GLN A 341 -1.63 -25.24 21.96
N MET A 342 -1.74 -25.00 20.65
CA MET A 342 -2.63 -23.97 20.14
C MET A 342 -4.10 -24.26 20.42
N ARG A 343 -4.54 -25.54 20.47
CA ARG A 343 -5.90 -25.89 20.87
C ARG A 343 -6.23 -25.41 22.29
N CYS A 344 -5.22 -25.36 23.17
CA CYS A 344 -5.39 -25.24 24.62
C CYS A 344 -5.34 -23.81 25.17
N GLY A 345 -5.12 -22.75 24.38
CA GLY A 345 -5.17 -21.39 24.95
C GLY A 345 -4.59 -20.23 24.15
N ALA A 346 -4.29 -20.39 22.86
CA ALA A 346 -3.82 -19.30 22.01
C ALA A 346 -5.00 -18.67 21.25
N GLU A 347 -5.37 -17.44 21.57
CA GLU A 347 -6.40 -16.73 20.80
C GLU A 347 -5.79 -16.17 19.51
N ASP A 348 -4.65 -15.48 19.62
CA ASP A 348 -3.96 -14.93 18.46
C ASP A 348 -2.77 -15.83 18.09
N CYS A 349 -2.67 -16.15 16.80
CA CYS A 349 -1.61 -16.99 16.29
C CYS A 349 -1.25 -16.66 14.84
N CYS A 350 0.02 -16.86 14.50
CA CYS A 350 0.52 -16.71 13.15
C CYS A 350 1.49 -17.82 12.78
N ALA A 351 1.61 -18.06 11.47
CA ALA A 351 2.71 -18.82 10.89
C ALA A 351 3.76 -17.85 10.34
N LEU A 352 5.00 -18.04 10.78
CA LEU A 352 6.18 -17.41 10.23
C LEU A 352 6.78 -18.31 9.14
N LEU A 353 6.99 -17.74 7.97
CA LEU A 353 7.42 -18.43 6.76
C LEU A 353 8.73 -17.80 6.27
N PRO A 354 9.66 -18.57 5.66
CA PRO A 354 10.77 -17.98 4.93
C PRO A 354 10.24 -17.07 3.81
N ALA A 355 10.76 -15.85 3.68
CA ALA A 355 10.33 -14.91 2.62
C ALA A 355 10.94 -15.26 1.24
N SER A 356 11.02 -16.54 0.91
CA SER A 356 11.42 -17.03 -0.43
C SER A 356 10.26 -17.03 -1.43
N MET A 357 9.04 -16.79 -0.96
CA MET A 357 7.87 -16.59 -1.81
C MET A 357 7.96 -15.24 -2.53
N SER A 358 7.35 -15.12 -3.71
CA SER A 358 7.17 -13.83 -4.36
C SER A 358 6.08 -13.01 -3.67
N PHE A 359 6.12 -11.69 -3.86
CA PHE A 359 5.10 -10.76 -3.33
C PHE A 359 3.68 -11.19 -3.72
N ALA A 360 3.46 -11.49 -5.01
CA ALA A 360 2.18 -11.94 -5.52
C ALA A 360 1.71 -13.27 -4.87
N ALA A 361 2.63 -14.22 -4.67
CA ALA A 361 2.30 -15.49 -4.02
C ALA A 361 1.87 -15.30 -2.55
N CYS A 362 2.52 -14.39 -1.81
CA CYS A 362 2.14 -14.06 -0.44
C CYS A 362 0.72 -13.48 -0.36
N ILE A 363 0.41 -12.51 -1.23
CA ILE A 363 -0.92 -11.89 -1.28
C ILE A 363 -1.98 -12.93 -1.68
N ALA A 364 -1.73 -13.72 -2.72
CA ALA A 364 -2.66 -14.73 -3.18
C ALA A 364 -2.98 -15.74 -2.07
N LEU A 365 -1.95 -16.19 -1.35
CA LEU A 365 -2.11 -17.11 -0.22
C LEU A 365 -2.91 -16.47 0.92
N ALA A 366 -2.62 -15.22 1.30
CA ALA A 366 -3.37 -14.53 2.35
C ALA A 366 -4.85 -14.37 2.00
N ARG A 367 -5.15 -13.99 0.75
CA ARG A 367 -6.54 -13.88 0.24
C ARG A 367 -7.26 -15.22 0.23
N GLN A 368 -6.58 -16.28 -0.23
CA GLN A 368 -7.13 -17.63 -0.23
C GLN A 368 -7.47 -18.08 1.19
N LEU A 369 -6.57 -17.83 2.15
CA LEU A 369 -6.79 -18.17 3.56
C LEU A 369 -7.94 -17.38 4.15
N ALA A 370 -8.01 -16.05 3.93
CA ALA A 370 -9.09 -15.22 4.41
C ALA A 370 -10.45 -15.74 3.90
N GLY A 371 -10.58 -15.93 2.59
CA GLY A 371 -11.80 -16.46 1.96
C GLY A 371 -12.20 -17.85 2.47
N ALA A 372 -11.24 -18.76 2.63
CA ALA A 372 -11.50 -20.12 3.10
C ALA A 372 -11.78 -20.21 4.62
N CYS A 373 -11.21 -19.30 5.41
CA CYS A 373 -11.49 -19.17 6.83
C CYS A 373 -12.83 -18.48 7.10
N GLY A 374 -13.30 -17.64 6.16
CA GLY A 374 -14.47 -16.80 6.35
C GLY A 374 -14.21 -15.66 7.35
N ALA A 375 -12.96 -15.23 7.53
CA ALA A 375 -12.59 -14.14 8.45
C ALA A 375 -11.19 -13.57 8.17
N PRO A 376 -10.85 -12.39 8.74
CA PRO A 376 -9.64 -11.68 8.37
C PRO A 376 -8.34 -12.45 8.65
N VAL A 377 -7.39 -12.32 7.72
CA VAL A 377 -6.01 -12.83 7.83
C VAL A 377 -5.04 -11.68 7.66
N GLN A 378 -4.16 -11.49 8.64
CA GLN A 378 -3.04 -10.57 8.55
C GLN A 378 -1.91 -11.20 7.73
N CYS A 379 -1.43 -10.49 6.70
CA CYS A 379 -0.21 -10.83 5.98
C CYS A 379 0.83 -9.73 6.20
N ALA A 380 2.05 -10.11 6.56
CA ALA A 380 3.13 -9.15 6.65
C ALA A 380 4.45 -9.72 6.15
N VAL A 381 5.20 -8.90 5.42
CA VAL A 381 6.59 -9.16 5.09
C VAL A 381 7.38 -7.90 5.43
N PRO A 382 7.89 -7.80 6.67
CA PRO A 382 8.55 -6.59 7.16
C PRO A 382 9.74 -6.16 6.33
N ALA A 383 10.44 -7.08 5.65
CA ALA A 383 11.53 -6.74 4.73
C ALA A 383 11.03 -6.00 3.48
N TRP A 384 9.81 -6.29 3.02
CA TRP A 384 9.17 -5.60 1.89
C TRP A 384 8.39 -4.36 2.31
N GLY A 385 8.22 -4.10 3.62
CA GLY A 385 7.31 -3.06 4.06
C GLY A 385 5.84 -3.40 3.81
N LEU A 386 5.51 -4.68 3.69
CA LEU A 386 4.14 -5.15 3.54
C LEU A 386 3.58 -5.48 4.93
N ALA A 387 2.42 -4.91 5.28
CA ALA A 387 1.61 -5.30 6.43
C ALA A 387 0.14 -4.99 6.10
N GLN A 388 -0.61 -6.00 5.68
CA GLN A 388 -1.97 -5.83 5.18
C GLN A 388 -2.91 -6.88 5.78
N ARG A 389 -4.11 -6.43 6.15
CA ARG A 389 -5.23 -7.28 6.56
C ARG A 389 -6.07 -7.65 5.34
N PHE A 390 -6.37 -8.93 5.18
CA PHE A 390 -7.20 -9.47 4.09
C PHE A 390 -8.51 -10.02 4.64
N ASP A 391 -9.65 -9.52 4.16
CA ASP A 391 -10.99 -9.90 4.63
C ASP A 391 -11.68 -10.92 3.68
N PRO A 392 -12.45 -11.91 4.21
CA PRO A 392 -13.21 -12.93 3.46
C PRO A 392 -14.36 -12.41 2.59
N ALA A 393 -15.14 -11.44 3.08
CA ALA A 393 -16.24 -10.83 2.32
C ALA A 393 -15.66 -10.00 1.15
N GLY A 394 -14.34 -9.76 1.24
CA GLY A 394 -13.70 -8.51 0.98
C GLY A 394 -14.49 -7.35 1.57
N CYS A 395 -13.77 -6.46 2.25
CA CYS A 395 -14.31 -5.17 2.70
C CYS A 395 -15.36 -5.31 3.83
N GLY A 396 -14.82 -5.43 5.05
CA GLY A 396 -15.53 -5.29 6.31
C GLY A 396 -14.51 -4.85 7.36
N GLU A 397 -14.34 -3.53 7.49
CA GLU A 397 -13.23 -2.84 8.16
C GLU A 397 -11.91 -2.94 7.35
N GLY A 398 -11.63 -1.94 6.50
CA GLY A 398 -10.55 -1.93 5.51
C GLY A 398 -11.00 -2.55 4.18
N ASN A 399 -11.35 -1.71 3.21
CA ASN A 399 -12.33 -1.96 2.15
C ASN A 399 -11.86 -2.80 0.93
N ALA A 400 -11.13 -3.91 1.12
CA ALA A 400 -10.58 -4.74 0.04
C ALA A 400 -11.53 -5.71 -0.73
N ALA A 401 -12.78 -5.32 -0.97
CA ALA A 401 -13.63 -5.72 -2.07
C ALA A 401 -14.29 -4.41 -2.49
N TRP A 402 -13.95 -3.85 -3.63
CA TRP A 402 -14.35 -4.43 -4.90
C TRP A 402 -13.34 -4.16 -6.04
N TYR A 403 -12.10 -3.77 -5.73
CA TYR A 403 -11.04 -3.69 -6.75
C TYR A 403 -9.81 -4.46 -6.32
N GLY A 404 -9.73 -5.68 -6.87
CA GLY A 404 -8.51 -6.45 -6.83
C GLY A 404 -7.41 -5.81 -7.68
N LEU A 405 -6.20 -6.21 -7.34
CA LEU A 405 -5.18 -6.73 -8.26
C LEU A 405 -5.70 -7.61 -9.43
N ALA A 406 -6.99 -7.64 -9.76
CA ALA A 406 -7.56 -8.51 -10.79
C ALA A 406 -7.34 -7.99 -12.21
N PRO A 407 -7.38 -6.68 -12.54
CA PRO A 407 -6.87 -6.22 -13.83
C PRO A 407 -5.34 -6.20 -13.85
N ALA A 408 -4.68 -5.80 -12.73
CA ALA A 408 -3.23 -5.65 -12.69
C ALA A 408 -2.45 -6.99 -12.71
N VAL A 409 -3.04 -8.10 -12.24
CA VAL A 409 -2.44 -9.45 -12.40
C VAL A 409 -2.97 -10.16 -13.65
N ALA A 410 -4.13 -9.79 -14.19
CA ALA A 410 -4.62 -10.36 -15.46
C ALA A 410 -3.82 -9.87 -16.68
N GLU A 411 -3.31 -8.62 -16.68
CA GLU A 411 -2.41 -8.14 -17.74
C GLU A 411 -0.96 -8.62 -17.58
N MET A 412 -0.52 -8.95 -16.36
CA MET A 412 0.78 -9.64 -16.15
C MET A 412 0.79 -11.08 -16.68
N ALA A 413 -0.36 -11.64 -17.05
CA ALA A 413 -0.51 -12.96 -17.67
C ALA A 413 -0.68 -12.90 -19.20
N LEU A 414 -0.62 -11.71 -19.82
CA LEU A 414 -0.63 -11.57 -21.29
C LEU A 414 0.73 -11.23 -21.90
N GLU A 415 1.77 -11.05 -21.08
CA GLU A 415 3.18 -10.93 -21.53
C GLU A 415 4.15 -11.77 -20.68
N ALA A 416 3.81 -13.05 -20.44
CA ALA A 416 4.74 -14.10 -20.03
C ALA A 416 4.82 -15.20 -21.09
#